data_AF-A0A1Q9PY57-F1
#
_entry.id   AF-A0A1Q9PY57-F1
#
_cell.length_a   1.000
_cell.length_b   1.000
_cell.length_c   1.000
_cell.angle_alpha   90.00
_cell.angle_beta   90.00
_cell.angle_gamma   90.00
#
_symmetry.space_group_name_H-M   'P 1'
#
loop_
_entity.id
_entity.type
_entity.pdbx_description
1 polymer ?
#
loop_
_entity_poly.entity_id
_entity_poly.type
_entity_poly.pdbx_seq_one_letter_code
_entity_poly.pdbx_strand_id
1 'polypeptide(L)'
;MFEVEGTVYTLKYNTKKVKTIELVAKTSIVGEVTKNNGIMPYATLETLFSMALVEESTNEVVKQKVAAEMFEKVVEENGLITVNMAIVEKLQDDMGFMFR
;
A
#
# COMPACT_ATOMS: atom_id res chain seq x y z
N MET A 1 -5.36 3.72 7.94
CA MET A 1 -6.02 2.47 8.39
C MET A 1 -7.21 2.24 7.48
N PHE A 2 -7.58 0.99 7.24
CA PHE A 2 -8.66 0.59 6.34
C PHE A 2 -9.61 -0.32 7.11
N GLU A 3 -10.91 -0.04 7.08
CA GLU A 3 -11.92 -0.90 7.70
C GLU A 3 -12.60 -1.72 6.62
N VAL A 4 -12.60 -3.05 6.79
CA VAL A 4 -13.29 -3.97 5.88
C VAL A 4 -14.04 -4.98 6.73
N GLU A 5 -15.36 -5.06 6.55
CA GLU A 5 -16.24 -6.00 7.27
C GLU A 5 -16.08 -5.90 8.81
N GLY A 6 -15.87 -4.69 9.33
CA GLY A 6 -15.68 -4.41 10.77
C GLY A 6 -14.30 -4.78 11.33
N THR A 7 -13.37 -5.24 10.49
CA THR A 7 -11.98 -5.50 10.87
C THR A 7 -11.09 -4.35 10.40
N VAL A 8 -10.21 -3.88 11.30
CA VAL A 8 -9.29 -2.77 11.01
C VAL A 8 -7.95 -3.32 10.54
N TYR A 9 -7.51 -2.81 9.40
CA TYR A 9 -6.25 -3.14 8.76
C TYR A 9 -5.35 -1.93 8.63
N THR A 10 -4.05 -2.19 8.56
CA THR A 10 -3.03 -1.18 8.25
C THR A 10 -2.02 -1.74 7.27
N LEU A 11 -1.16 -0.86 6.78
CA LEU A 11 -0.04 -1.24 5.94
C LEU A 11 1.23 -1.18 6.80
N LYS A 12 2.10 -2.16 6.65
CA LYS A 12 3.42 -2.13 7.27
C LYS A 12 4.50 -2.37 6.23
N TYR A 13 5.38 -1.38 6.09
CA TYR A 13 6.51 -1.40 5.18
C TYR A 13 7.83 -1.58 5.93
N ASN A 14 8.76 -2.24 5.26
CA ASN A 14 10.17 -2.31 5.64
C ASN A 14 10.99 -2.48 4.37
N THR A 15 12.32 -2.36 4.46
CA THR A 15 13.22 -2.42 3.29
C THR A 15 13.06 -3.72 2.49
N LYS A 16 12.82 -4.87 3.15
CA LYS A 16 12.63 -6.15 2.46
C LYS A 16 11.32 -6.15 1.66
N LYS A 17 10.21 -5.67 2.26
CA LYS A 17 8.92 -5.57 1.58
C LYS A 17 8.99 -4.62 0.39
N VAL A 18 9.55 -3.42 0.57
CA VAL A 18 9.69 -2.44 -0.53
C VAL A 18 10.52 -3.03 -1.67
N LYS A 19 11.64 -3.68 -1.37
CA LYS A 19 12.45 -4.36 -2.40
C LYS A 19 11.65 -5.41 -3.18
N THR A 20 10.86 -6.24 -2.49
CA THR A 20 10.02 -7.24 -3.17
C THR A 20 8.93 -6.59 -4.02
N ILE A 21 8.31 -5.53 -3.51
CA ILE A 21 7.30 -4.76 -4.24
C ILE A 21 7.89 -4.14 -5.51
N GLU A 22 9.08 -3.54 -5.45
CA GLU A 22 9.76 -2.98 -6.61
C GLU A 22 10.10 -4.06 -7.66
N LEU A 23 10.48 -5.26 -7.24
CA LEU A 23 10.72 -6.39 -8.15
C LEU A 23 9.44 -6.82 -8.88
N VAL A 24 8.30 -6.83 -8.19
CA VAL A 24 6.99 -7.19 -8.78
C VAL A 24 6.47 -6.08 -9.68
N ALA A 25 6.50 -4.84 -9.21
CA ALA A 25 6.03 -3.66 -9.93
C ALA A 25 6.97 -3.25 -11.08
N LYS A 26 8.20 -3.78 -11.11
CA LYS A 26 9.26 -3.47 -12.09
C LYS A 26 9.56 -1.97 -12.21
N THR A 27 9.40 -1.24 -11.11
CA THR A 27 9.66 0.21 -11.02
C THR A 27 10.19 0.54 -9.62
N SER A 28 10.83 1.70 -9.49
CA SER A 28 11.18 2.25 -8.17
C SER A 28 9.95 2.91 -7.56
N ILE A 29 9.64 2.61 -6.30
CA ILE A 29 8.48 3.22 -5.62
C ILE A 29 8.68 4.72 -5.43
N VAL A 30 9.85 5.16 -4.97
CA VAL A 30 10.14 6.60 -4.78
C VAL A 30 10.19 7.32 -6.12
N GLY A 31 10.77 6.67 -7.14
CA GLY A 31 10.80 7.19 -8.49
C GLY A 31 9.40 7.44 -9.05
N GLU A 32 8.49 6.49 -8.83
CA GLU A 32 7.09 6.57 -9.27
C GLU A 32 6.32 7.69 -8.53
N VAL A 33 6.46 7.77 -7.20
CA VAL A 33 5.85 8.84 -6.39
C VAL A 33 6.31 10.21 -6.89
N THR A 34 7.61 10.38 -7.16
CA THR A 34 8.17 11.66 -7.61
C THR A 34 7.72 12.01 -9.03
N LYS A 35 7.77 11.05 -9.94
CA LYS A 35 7.43 11.23 -11.36
C LYS A 35 5.97 11.64 -11.57
N ASN A 36 5.07 11.10 -10.76
CA ASN A 36 3.63 11.28 -10.95
C ASN A 36 3.01 12.25 -9.94
N ASN A 37 3.80 13.16 -9.35
CA ASN A 37 3.34 14.14 -8.35
C ASN A 37 2.55 13.50 -7.20
N GLY A 38 3.02 12.35 -6.73
CA GLY A 38 2.41 11.60 -5.63
C GLY A 38 1.30 10.63 -6.03
N ILE A 39 0.86 10.59 -7.29
CA ILE A 39 -0.22 9.70 -7.75
C ILE A 39 0.32 8.46 -8.44
N MET A 40 0.23 7.32 -7.77
CA MET A 40 0.78 6.06 -8.24
C MET A 40 -0.15 5.37 -9.27
N PRO A 41 0.40 4.58 -10.21
CA PRO A 41 -0.42 3.74 -11.08
C PRO A 41 -1.26 2.74 -10.27
N TYR A 42 -2.48 2.45 -10.75
CA TYR A 42 -3.44 1.57 -10.07
C TYR A 42 -2.84 0.21 -9.68
N ALA A 43 -2.16 -0.47 -10.62
CA ALA A 43 -1.53 -1.76 -10.35
C ALA A 43 -0.40 -1.67 -9.31
N THR A 44 0.31 -0.55 -9.26
CA THR A 44 1.35 -0.31 -8.25
C THR A 44 0.74 -0.09 -6.87
N LEU A 45 -0.39 0.64 -6.78
CA LEU A 45 -1.15 0.80 -5.54
C LEU A 45 -1.69 -0.53 -5.02
N GLU A 46 -2.25 -1.37 -5.90
CA GLU A 46 -2.72 -2.71 -5.51
C GLU A 46 -1.56 -3.57 -4.97
N THR A 47 -0.40 -3.51 -5.62
CA THR A 47 0.80 -4.24 -5.16
C THR A 47 1.27 -3.72 -3.80
N LEU A 48 1.34 -2.39 -3.63
CA LEU A 48 1.72 -1.74 -2.38
C LEU A 48 0.76 -2.07 -1.24
N PHE A 49 -0.54 -2.14 -1.53
CA PHE A 49 -1.57 -2.48 -0.57
C PHE A 49 -1.49 -3.96 -0.20
N SER A 50 -1.62 -4.85 -1.20
CA SER A 50 -1.77 -6.30 -0.98
C SER A 50 -0.57 -6.97 -0.33
N MET A 51 0.65 -6.46 -0.54
CA MET A 51 1.87 -7.01 0.04
C MET A 51 2.21 -6.44 1.43
N ALA A 52 1.57 -5.33 1.80
CA ALA A 52 1.82 -4.64 3.06
C ALA A 52 0.69 -4.77 4.08
N LEU A 53 -0.49 -5.22 3.66
CA LEU A 53 -1.68 -5.32 4.50
C LEU A 53 -1.49 -6.31 5.67
N VAL A 54 -1.77 -5.80 6.87
CA VAL A 54 -1.84 -6.58 8.10
C VAL A 54 -3.09 -6.20 8.87
N GLU A 55 -3.63 -7.13 9.64
CA GLU A 55 -4.65 -6.78 10.63
C GLU A 55 -4.01 -5.95 11.76
N GLU A 56 -4.63 -4.83 12.12
CA GLU A 56 -4.08 -3.89 13.10
C GLU A 56 -3.93 -4.53 14.49
N SER A 57 -4.91 -5.35 14.88
CA SER A 57 -5.01 -5.93 16.22
C SER A 57 -3.97 -7.02 16.48
N THR A 58 -3.71 -7.87 15.47
CA THR A 58 -2.88 -9.07 15.59
C THR A 58 -1.52 -8.93 14.92
N ASN A 59 -1.33 -7.93 14.05
CA ASN A 59 -0.19 -7.83 13.11
C ASN A 59 -0.05 -9.03 12.15
N GLU A 60 -1.10 -9.82 11.99
CA GLU A 60 -1.09 -10.93 11.05
C GLU A 60 -1.18 -10.43 9.61
N VAL A 61 -0.38 -11.03 8.74
CA VAL A 61 -0.33 -10.68 7.32
C VAL A 61 -1.56 -11.25 6.63
N VAL A 62 -2.25 -10.41 5.86
CA VAL A 62 -3.37 -10.85 5.03
C VAL A 62 -2.84 -11.59 3.81
N LYS A 63 -3.47 -12.71 3.43
CA LYS A 63 -3.10 -13.44 2.22
C LYS A 63 -3.22 -12.52 1.01
N GLN A 64 -2.18 -12.48 0.17
CA GLN A 64 -2.06 -11.52 -0.92
C GLN A 64 -3.29 -11.47 -1.85
N LYS A 65 -3.83 -12.63 -2.24
CA LYS A 65 -5.03 -12.68 -3.09
C LYS A 65 -6.24 -12.00 -2.44
N VAL A 66 -6.47 -12.27 -1.15
CA VAL A 66 -7.55 -11.65 -0.37
C VAL A 66 -7.31 -10.14 -0.25
N ALA A 67 -6.06 -9.74 0.02
CA ALA A 67 -5.72 -8.33 0.12
C ALA A 67 -5.88 -7.57 -1.21
N ALA A 68 -5.68 -8.21 -2.36
CA ALA A 68 -5.96 -7.62 -3.66
C ALA A 68 -7.47 -7.42 -3.89
N GLU A 69 -8.29 -8.41 -3.56
CA GLU A 69 -9.76 -8.28 -3.61
C GLU A 69 -10.27 -7.19 -2.64
N MET A 70 -9.64 -7.05 -1.47
CA MET A 70 -9.94 -5.96 -0.53
C MET A 70 -9.57 -4.58 -1.08
N PHE A 71 -8.46 -4.48 -1.85
CA PHE A 71 -8.04 -3.22 -2.44
C PHE A 71 -9.11 -2.65 -3.37
N GLU A 72 -9.70 -3.49 -4.23
CA GLU A 72 -10.77 -3.09 -5.14
C GLU A 72 -11.96 -2.47 -4.37
N LYS A 73 -12.46 -3.18 -3.34
CA LYS A 73 -13.55 -2.68 -2.49
C LYS A 73 -13.20 -1.35 -1.81
N VAL A 74 -12.00 -1.27 -1.24
CA VAL A 74 -11.52 -0.07 -0.54
C VAL A 74 -11.43 1.12 -1.49
N VAL A 75 -10.98 0.92 -2.74
CA VAL A 75 -10.94 1.98 -3.75
C VAL A 75 -12.32 2.39 -4.22
N GLU A 76 -13.24 1.44 -4.42
CA GLU A 76 -14.63 1.74 -4.81
C GLU A 76 -15.36 2.57 -3.74
N GLU A 77 -15.14 2.25 -2.47
CA GLU A 77 -15.80 2.92 -1.34
C GLU A 77 -15.18 4.29 -1.02
N ASN A 78 -13.86 4.43 -1.08
CA ASN A 78 -13.15 5.62 -0.58
C ASN A 78 -12.63 6.54 -1.69
N GLY A 79 -12.61 6.06 -2.94
CA GLY A 79 -12.03 6.73 -4.09
C GLY A 79 -10.50 6.54 -4.19
N LEU A 80 -10.02 6.38 -5.42
CA LEU A 80 -8.61 6.07 -5.71
C LEU A 80 -7.62 7.08 -5.13
N ILE A 81 -7.93 8.37 -5.19
CA ILE A 81 -7.04 9.43 -4.69
C ILE A 81 -6.86 9.32 -3.17
N THR A 82 -7.95 9.10 -2.43
CA THR A 82 -7.91 8.92 -0.97
C THR A 82 -7.04 7.72 -0.60
N VAL A 83 -7.24 6.59 -1.27
CA VAL A 83 -6.47 5.36 -1.04
C VAL A 83 -5.00 5.55 -1.40
N ASN A 84 -4.71 6.23 -2.51
CA ASN A 84 -3.35 6.59 -2.91
C ASN A 84 -2.64 7.38 -1.82
N MET A 85 -3.27 8.46 -1.33
CA MET A 85 -2.68 9.30 -0.28
C MET A 85 -2.41 8.49 0.99
N ALA A 86 -3.37 7.66 1.42
CA ALA A 86 -3.20 6.82 2.60
C ALA A 86 -2.04 5.81 2.46
N ILE A 87 -1.85 5.23 1.28
CA ILE A 87 -0.72 4.31 1.00
C ILE A 87 0.61 5.07 1.01
N VAL A 88 0.68 6.23 0.36
CA VAL A 88 1.91 7.04 0.26
C VAL A 88 2.30 7.61 1.63
N GLU A 89 1.34 8.12 2.40
CA GLU A 89 1.56 8.56 3.78
C GLU A 89 2.12 7.42 4.63
N LYS A 90 1.55 6.22 4.51
CA LYS A 90 2.05 5.08 5.30
C LYS A 90 3.44 4.61 4.87
N LEU A 91 3.77 4.70 3.58
CA LEU A 91 5.14 4.52 3.10
C LEU A 91 6.10 5.55 3.69
N GLN A 92 5.71 6.82 3.77
CA GLN A 92 6.55 7.88 4.35
C GLN A 92 6.72 7.71 5.86
N ASP A 93 5.68 7.29 6.57
CA ASP A 93 5.75 7.00 8.01
C ASP A 93 6.75 5.87 8.32
N ASP A 94 6.64 4.76 7.59
CA ASP A 94 7.44 3.56 7.85
C ASP A 94 8.86 3.66 7.24
N MET A 95 8.99 4.34 6.09
CA MET A 95 10.18 4.36 5.25
C MET A 95 10.68 5.77 4.94
N GLY A 96 10.44 6.74 5.83
CA GLY A 96 10.72 8.16 5.58
C GLY A 96 12.15 8.50 5.14
N PHE A 97 13.14 7.65 5.41
CA PHE A 97 14.50 7.82 4.89
C PHE A 97 14.61 7.68 3.36
N MET A 98 13.67 7.01 2.71
CA MET A 98 13.63 6.84 1.25
C MET A 98 13.15 8.11 0.51
N PHE A 99 12.55 9.07 1.23
CA PHE A 99 11.93 10.28 0.68
C PHE A 99 12.72 11.56 1.03
N ARG A 100 13.99 11.44 1.43
CA ARG A 100 14.86 12.57 1.81
C ARG A 100 15.85 12.95 0.73
#